data_AF-A0A0G0RB23-F1
#
_entry.id   AF-A0A0G0RB23-F1
#
_cell.length_a   1.000
_cell.length_b   1.000
_cell.length_c   1.000
_cell.angle_alpha   90.00
_cell.angle_beta   90.00
_cell.angle_gamma   90.00
#
_symmetry.space_group_name_H-M   'P 1'
#
loop_
_entity.id
_entity.type
_entity.pdbx_description
1 polymer ?
#
loop_
_entity_poly.entity_id
_entity_poly.type
_entity_poly.pdbx_seq_one_letter_code
_entity_poly.pdbx_strand_id
1 'polypeptide(L)'
;MAIITPLLLVGLIFVKEPTKKFFVLAARELWIYAIALAVFLYLDAVKIGFLQKEKQYQAVFSLKSIINSLSWYTVWALGLPEMLIDFVRPGLKLNPSLMRYWGEYYRIIFASFFVSWLVIVISTLITIFKNHKFLNDKKFWFFTLWFFVGVTPVVFLPLHKSTHYLSLALPGFWGAIWYFIFSLQNKTNRIFKPVIVVLLVSLSAMSIASAILGNNLYWAAARGRLAEKLINDVAVKYPNLPPGSVIYFTNDSSYPFIANEWGSSSKQAAFILNNEDALQLYFKDLTLRVFYEDLGGVPNSLQREGVLPIVARITP
;
A
#
# COMPACT_ATOMS: atom_id res chain seq x y z
N MET A 1 -0.52 17.51 2.11
CA MET A 1 0.12 18.86 2.08
C MET A 1 0.37 19.41 3.47
N ALA A 2 -0.64 19.46 4.36
CA ALA A 2 -0.54 20.08 5.70
C ALA A 2 0.62 19.58 6.60
N ILE A 3 1.04 18.30 6.45
CA ILE A 3 2.15 17.72 7.24
C ILE A 3 3.51 17.84 6.52
N ILE A 4 3.51 17.84 5.18
CA ILE A 4 4.75 17.71 4.40
C ILE A 4 5.44 19.05 4.22
N THR A 5 4.70 20.10 3.89
CA THR A 5 5.25 21.45 3.78
C THR A 5 5.98 21.87 5.05
N PRO A 6 5.39 21.75 6.27
CA PRO A 6 6.15 22.06 7.48
C PRO A 6 7.32 21.11 7.70
N LEU A 7 7.20 19.81 7.42
CA LEU A 7 8.32 18.86 7.54
C LEU A 7 9.52 19.28 6.67
N LEU A 8 9.28 19.67 5.42
CA LEU A 8 10.32 20.14 4.50
C LEU A 8 10.94 21.44 4.99
N LEU A 9 10.14 22.39 5.48
CA LEU A 9 10.63 23.65 6.04
C LEU A 9 11.46 23.43 7.31
N VAL A 10 10.98 22.61 8.26
CA VAL A 10 11.76 22.17 9.44
C VAL A 10 13.11 21.63 8.98
N GLY A 11 13.08 20.72 8.01
CA GLY A 11 14.27 20.09 7.47
C GLY A 11 15.25 21.05 6.84
N LEU A 12 14.78 22.00 6.04
CA LEU A 12 15.60 23.03 5.42
C LEU A 12 16.25 23.94 6.48
N ILE A 13 15.49 24.35 7.50
CA ILE A 13 16.04 25.14 8.63
C ILE A 13 17.07 24.30 9.38
N PHE A 14 16.78 23.03 9.67
CA PHE A 14 17.69 22.11 10.37
C PHE A 14 19.03 21.95 9.63
N VAL A 15 18.98 21.78 8.31
CA VAL A 15 20.17 21.60 7.46
C VAL A 15 20.98 22.89 7.35
N LYS A 16 20.33 24.05 7.15
CA LYS A 16 21.00 25.33 6.91
C LYS A 16 21.54 26.00 8.18
N GLU A 17 20.83 25.88 9.29
CA GLU A 17 21.09 26.69 10.48
C GLU A 17 21.81 25.89 11.58
N PRO A 18 22.63 26.55 12.41
CA PRO A 18 23.18 25.91 13.61
C PRO A 18 22.06 25.55 14.59
N THR A 19 22.25 24.47 15.36
CA THR A 19 21.22 23.90 16.25
C THR A 19 20.62 24.92 17.23
N LYS A 20 21.41 25.90 17.68
CA LYS A 20 20.93 26.98 18.55
C LYS A 20 19.89 27.89 17.86
N LYS A 21 20.08 28.20 16.58
CA LYS A 21 19.16 29.05 15.80
C LYS A 21 17.97 28.26 15.25
N PHE A 22 18.15 26.95 15.05
CA PHE A 22 17.11 26.06 14.53
C PHE A 22 15.80 26.17 15.32
N PHE A 23 15.82 26.05 16.65
CA PHE A 23 14.58 26.04 17.44
C PHE A 23 13.82 27.37 17.36
N VAL A 24 14.54 28.50 17.41
CA VAL A 24 13.94 29.83 17.33
C VAL A 24 13.30 30.05 15.95
N LEU A 25 14.02 29.72 14.88
CA LEU A 25 13.53 29.87 13.51
C LEU A 25 12.40 28.88 13.21
N ALA A 26 12.51 27.63 13.63
CA ALA A 26 11.45 26.64 13.47
C ALA A 26 10.17 27.10 14.17
N ALA A 27 10.24 27.56 15.42
CA ALA A 27 9.06 28.09 16.11
C ALA A 27 8.46 29.31 15.40
N ARG A 28 9.29 30.26 14.96
CA ARG A 28 8.85 31.49 14.29
C ARG A 28 8.27 31.25 12.90
N GLU A 29 8.83 30.37 12.11
CA GLU A 29 8.40 30.13 10.73
C GLU A 29 7.27 29.10 10.62
N LEU A 30 7.11 28.23 11.64
CA LEU A 30 6.23 27.06 11.55
C LEU A 30 5.01 27.10 12.45
N TRP A 31 4.85 28.12 13.30
CA TRP A 31 3.73 28.19 14.24
C TRP A 31 2.36 28.07 13.54
N ILE A 32 2.19 28.66 12.36
CA ILE A 32 0.93 28.58 11.61
C ILE A 32 0.61 27.15 11.18
N TYR A 33 1.62 26.39 10.78
CA TYR A 33 1.47 24.97 10.44
C TYR A 33 1.22 24.11 11.68
N ALA A 34 1.82 24.47 12.82
CA ALA A 34 1.55 23.80 14.09
C ALA A 34 0.09 24.00 14.52
N ILE A 35 -0.46 25.21 14.36
CA ILE A 35 -1.89 25.48 14.59
C ILE A 35 -2.76 24.68 13.62
N ALA A 36 -2.44 24.71 12.31
CA ALA A 36 -3.21 23.95 11.32
C ALA A 36 -3.20 22.44 11.61
N LEU A 37 -2.05 21.89 12.01
CA LEU A 37 -1.92 20.49 12.41
C LEU A 37 -2.72 20.20 13.68
N ALA A 38 -2.68 21.08 14.69
CA ALA A 38 -3.45 20.92 15.91
C ALA A 38 -4.96 20.92 15.64
N VAL A 39 -5.44 21.85 14.79
CA VAL A 39 -6.84 21.88 14.36
C VAL A 39 -7.20 20.61 13.60
N PHE A 40 -6.36 20.17 12.66
CA PHE A 40 -6.58 18.93 11.91
C PHE A 40 -6.68 17.71 12.84
N LEU A 41 -5.71 17.53 13.74
CA LEU A 41 -5.69 16.42 14.70
C LEU A 41 -6.89 16.47 15.66
N TYR A 42 -7.30 17.67 16.08
CA TYR A 42 -8.51 17.83 16.89
C TYR A 42 -9.77 17.40 16.14
N LEU A 43 -9.94 17.85 14.90
CA LEU A 43 -11.09 17.46 14.08
C LEU A 43 -11.10 15.95 13.84
N ASP A 44 -9.96 15.39 13.44
CA ASP A 44 -9.82 13.97 13.12
C ASP A 44 -10.04 13.08 14.36
N ALA A 45 -9.33 13.35 15.47
CA ALA A 45 -9.39 12.51 16.65
C ALA A 45 -10.65 12.72 17.53
N VAL A 46 -11.16 13.95 17.62
CA VAL A 46 -12.24 14.31 18.56
C VAL A 46 -13.60 14.48 17.87
N LYS A 47 -13.64 15.07 16.68
CA LYS A 47 -14.93 15.36 16.00
C LYS A 47 -15.37 14.26 15.04
N ILE A 48 -14.45 13.73 14.25
CA ILE A 48 -14.72 12.65 13.30
C ILE A 48 -14.62 11.31 14.03
N GLY A 49 -13.52 11.10 14.75
CA GLY A 49 -13.24 9.88 15.48
C GLY A 49 -12.85 8.71 14.57
N PHE A 50 -12.29 7.67 15.17
CA PHE A 50 -11.93 6.45 14.45
C PHE A 50 -13.12 5.48 14.41
N LEU A 51 -13.38 4.88 13.25
CA LEU A 51 -14.31 3.76 13.10
C LEU A 51 -13.77 2.52 13.85
N GLN A 52 -14.03 2.44 15.16
CA GLN A 52 -13.49 1.37 16.02
C GLN A 52 -13.97 -0.04 15.64
N LYS A 53 -15.06 -0.16 14.89
CA LYS A 53 -15.63 -1.44 14.45
C LYS A 53 -14.75 -2.15 13.42
N GLU A 54 -13.97 -1.41 12.65
CA GLU A 54 -13.15 -1.93 11.58
C GLU A 54 -11.76 -2.30 12.11
N LYS A 55 -11.45 -3.60 12.19
CA LYS A 55 -10.14 -4.09 12.71
C LYS A 55 -8.95 -3.45 12.00
N GLN A 56 -9.07 -3.18 10.70
CA GLN A 56 -8.03 -2.57 9.88
C GLN A 56 -7.64 -1.15 10.34
N TYR A 57 -8.55 -0.39 10.95
CA TYR A 57 -8.31 0.98 11.40
C TYR A 57 -7.98 1.07 12.90
N GLN A 58 -7.75 -0.07 13.57
CA GLN A 58 -7.38 -0.08 14.98
C GLN A 58 -5.89 0.22 15.17
N ALA A 59 -5.59 1.28 15.94
CA ALA A 59 -4.23 1.64 16.29
C ALA A 59 -3.63 0.66 17.31
N VAL A 60 -2.43 0.16 17.04
CA VAL A 60 -1.68 -0.78 17.89
C VAL A 60 -0.32 -0.18 18.26
N PHE A 61 -0.18 0.22 19.52
CA PHE A 61 1.03 0.85 20.06
C PHE A 61 2.03 -0.15 20.67
N SER A 62 2.19 -1.34 20.06
CA SER A 62 3.19 -2.31 20.51
C SER A 62 4.49 -2.15 19.72
N LEU A 63 5.64 -2.19 20.41
CA LEU A 63 6.96 -2.07 19.78
C LEU A 63 7.16 -3.11 18.68
N LYS A 64 6.71 -4.35 18.90
CA LYS A 64 6.73 -5.43 17.91
C LYS A 64 5.94 -5.09 16.64
N SER A 65 4.75 -4.50 16.80
CA SER A 65 3.90 -4.08 15.68
C SER A 65 4.53 -2.92 14.90
N ILE A 66 5.09 -1.94 15.62
CA ILE A 66 5.76 -0.77 15.03
C ILE A 66 6.97 -1.23 14.21
N ILE A 67 7.84 -2.08 14.78
CA ILE A 67 9.01 -2.62 14.07
C ILE A 67 8.57 -3.39 12.83
N ASN A 68 7.55 -4.27 12.95
CA ASN A 68 7.04 -5.01 11.81
C ASN A 68 6.56 -4.07 10.69
N SER A 69 5.76 -3.06 11.03
CA SER A 69 5.23 -2.10 10.06
C SER A 69 6.35 -1.28 9.40
N LEU A 70 7.33 -0.81 10.18
CA LEU A 70 8.52 -0.13 9.64
C LEU A 70 9.34 -1.02 8.71
N SER A 71 9.54 -2.30 9.04
CA SER A 71 10.23 -3.24 8.16
C SER A 71 9.49 -3.39 6.83
N TRP A 72 8.16 -3.49 6.87
CA TRP A 72 7.33 -3.58 5.68
C TRP A 72 7.43 -2.33 4.80
N TYR A 73 7.30 -1.14 5.40
CA TYR A 73 7.44 0.11 4.64
C TYR A 73 8.85 0.33 4.11
N THR A 74 9.89 -0.16 4.81
CA THR A 74 11.27 -0.12 4.33
C THR A 74 11.47 -1.02 3.12
N VAL A 75 10.94 -2.25 3.18
CA VAL A 75 11.02 -3.22 2.08
C VAL A 75 10.19 -2.76 0.88
N TRP A 76 9.03 -2.15 1.12
CA TRP A 76 8.24 -1.48 0.08
C TRP A 76 8.99 -0.30 -0.54
N ALA A 77 9.63 0.56 0.28
CA ALA A 77 10.37 1.72 -0.22
C ALA A 77 11.58 1.32 -1.09
N LEU A 78 12.12 0.12 -0.87
CA LEU A 78 13.12 -0.49 -1.75
C LEU A 78 12.55 -0.91 -3.11
N GLY A 79 11.23 -1.06 -3.25
CA GLY A 79 10.52 -1.33 -4.50
C GLY A 79 9.77 -2.66 -4.56
N LEU A 80 9.67 -3.42 -3.45
CA LEU A 80 8.83 -4.62 -3.45
C LEU A 80 7.34 -4.25 -3.56
N PRO A 81 6.52 -5.04 -4.29
CA PRO A 81 5.08 -4.81 -4.41
C PRO A 81 4.38 -4.78 -3.05
N GLU A 82 3.43 -3.85 -2.87
CA GLU A 82 2.56 -3.76 -1.69
C GLU A 82 1.88 -5.09 -1.38
N MET A 83 1.36 -5.77 -2.41
CA MET A 83 0.65 -7.05 -2.30
C MET A 83 1.52 -8.20 -1.77
N LEU A 84 2.84 -8.04 -1.63
CA LEU A 84 3.69 -9.07 -1.05
C LEU A 84 3.26 -9.45 0.37
N ILE A 85 2.73 -8.48 1.12
CA ILE A 85 2.30 -8.69 2.49
C ILE A 85 1.26 -9.80 2.63
N ASP A 86 0.34 -9.91 1.66
CA ASP A 86 -0.73 -10.89 1.66
C ASP A 86 -0.20 -12.33 1.53
N PHE A 87 1.04 -12.47 1.08
CA PHE A 87 1.70 -13.75 0.88
C PHE A 87 2.76 -14.07 1.93
N VAL A 88 3.04 -13.19 2.90
CA VAL A 88 4.05 -13.46 3.94
C VAL A 88 3.37 -13.80 5.26
N ARG A 89 3.49 -15.08 5.64
CA ARG A 89 2.96 -15.63 6.90
C ARG A 89 3.93 -15.41 8.07
N PRO A 90 3.49 -15.60 9.32
CA PRO A 90 4.37 -15.54 10.49
C PRO A 90 5.65 -16.38 10.32
N GLY A 91 6.79 -15.79 10.70
CA GLY A 91 8.11 -16.41 10.52
C GLY A 91 8.70 -16.25 9.11
N LEU A 92 8.25 -15.24 8.33
CA LEU A 92 8.71 -14.97 6.96
C LEU A 92 8.46 -16.13 5.98
N LYS A 93 7.47 -16.98 6.27
CA LYS A 93 7.09 -18.09 5.41
C LYS A 93 6.27 -17.57 4.24
N LEU A 94 6.73 -17.81 3.01
CA LEU A 94 5.97 -17.46 1.82
C LEU A 94 4.79 -18.41 1.64
N ASN A 95 3.62 -17.85 1.35
CA ASN A 95 2.45 -18.60 0.95
C ASN A 95 2.70 -19.19 -0.45
N PRO A 96 2.58 -20.51 -0.66
CA PRO A 96 2.79 -21.14 -1.97
C PRO A 96 1.95 -20.53 -3.11
N SER A 97 0.78 -19.96 -2.78
CA SER A 97 -0.06 -19.26 -3.74
C SER A 97 0.63 -18.05 -4.38
N LEU A 98 1.66 -17.47 -3.75
CA LEU A 98 2.43 -16.35 -4.31
C LEU A 98 2.91 -16.64 -5.73
N MET A 99 3.49 -17.83 -5.96
CA MET A 99 4.00 -18.21 -7.27
C MET A 99 2.87 -18.39 -8.29
N ARG A 100 1.69 -18.85 -7.84
CA ARG A 100 0.50 -18.98 -8.68
C ARG A 100 -0.03 -17.61 -9.12
N TYR A 101 -0.05 -16.63 -8.22
CA TYR A 101 -0.55 -15.29 -8.54
C TYR A 101 0.46 -14.42 -9.26
N TRP A 102 1.73 -14.44 -8.85
CA TRP A 102 2.76 -13.59 -9.42
C TRP A 102 3.40 -14.18 -10.67
N GLY A 103 3.23 -15.48 -10.94
CA GLY A 103 3.81 -16.13 -12.11
C GLY A 103 5.31 -15.82 -12.27
N GLU A 104 5.76 -15.57 -13.49
CA GLU A 104 7.18 -15.26 -13.76
C GLU A 104 7.68 -13.96 -13.13
N TYR A 105 6.79 -13.03 -12.73
CA TYR A 105 7.20 -11.77 -12.09
C TYR A 105 7.92 -12.00 -10.76
N TYR A 106 7.63 -13.09 -10.03
CA TYR A 106 8.34 -13.38 -8.77
C TYR A 106 9.86 -13.51 -9.02
N ARG A 107 10.29 -14.12 -10.13
CA ARG A 107 11.71 -14.34 -10.43
C ARG A 107 12.43 -13.02 -10.61
N ILE A 108 11.85 -12.12 -11.41
CA ILE A 108 12.41 -10.80 -11.69
C ILE A 108 12.44 -9.95 -10.41
N ILE A 109 11.32 -9.91 -9.67
CA ILE A 109 11.18 -9.09 -8.47
C ILE A 109 12.15 -9.54 -7.38
N PHE A 110 12.17 -10.83 -7.01
CA PHE A 110 13.05 -11.30 -5.93
C PHE A 110 14.53 -11.25 -6.32
N ALA A 111 14.90 -11.64 -7.54
CA ALA A 111 16.30 -11.56 -7.97
C ALA A 111 16.79 -10.11 -7.94
N SER A 112 15.99 -9.17 -8.48
CA SER A 112 16.32 -7.75 -8.45
C SER A 112 16.35 -7.19 -7.03
N PHE A 113 15.40 -7.57 -6.17
CA PHE A 113 15.39 -7.16 -4.78
C PHE A 113 16.68 -7.60 -4.06
N PHE A 114 17.08 -8.86 -4.17
CA PHE A 114 18.27 -9.37 -3.50
C PHE A 114 19.57 -8.74 -4.05
N VAL A 115 19.66 -8.51 -5.36
CA VAL A 115 20.80 -7.79 -5.95
C VAL A 115 20.86 -6.36 -5.42
N SER A 116 19.76 -5.62 -5.46
CA SER A 116 19.68 -4.25 -4.96
C SER A 116 20.00 -4.17 -3.46
N TRP A 117 19.40 -5.06 -2.67
CA TRP A 117 19.64 -5.17 -1.23
C TRP A 117 21.11 -5.47 -0.92
N LEU A 118 21.71 -6.44 -1.61
CA LEU A 118 23.11 -6.79 -1.42
C LEU A 118 24.04 -5.62 -1.75
N VAL A 119 23.79 -4.92 -2.87
CA VAL A 119 24.56 -3.74 -3.26
C VAL A 119 24.44 -2.62 -2.21
N ILE A 120 23.23 -2.35 -1.71
CA ILE A 120 23.00 -1.36 -0.65
C ILE A 120 23.72 -1.78 0.64
N VAL A 121 23.59 -3.03 1.09
CA VAL A 121 24.23 -3.51 2.32
C VAL A 121 25.75 -3.47 2.22
N ILE A 122 26.34 -3.94 1.12
CA ILE A 122 27.80 -3.91 0.93
C ILE A 122 28.30 -2.47 0.89
N SER A 123 27.64 -1.60 0.12
CA SER A 123 27.96 -0.16 0.12
C SER A 123 27.84 0.41 1.53
N THR A 124 26.85 -0.07 2.29
CA THR A 124 26.58 0.29 3.67
C THR A 124 27.74 0.01 4.59
N LEU A 125 28.14 -1.24 4.65
CA LEU A 125 29.26 -1.67 5.48
C LEU A 125 30.54 -0.92 5.09
N ILE A 126 30.85 -0.82 3.80
CA ILE A 126 32.06 -0.13 3.31
C ILE A 126 32.09 1.33 3.78
N THR A 127 30.98 2.06 3.68
CA THR A 127 30.93 3.48 4.05
C THR A 127 31.04 3.69 5.55
N ILE A 128 30.36 2.86 6.35
CA ILE A 128 30.46 2.93 7.82
C ILE A 128 31.92 2.73 8.25
N PHE A 129 32.60 1.72 7.69
CA PHE A 129 34.00 1.44 8.03
C PHE A 129 34.98 2.50 7.49
N LYS A 130 34.75 3.07 6.30
CA LYS A 130 35.69 4.02 5.66
C LYS A 130 35.42 5.50 5.96
N ASN A 131 34.20 5.88 6.28
CA ASN A 131 33.78 7.28 6.36
C ASN A 131 32.69 7.55 7.40
N HIS A 132 32.76 6.97 8.60
CA HIS A 132 31.77 7.15 9.68
C HIS A 132 31.32 8.61 9.96
N LYS A 133 32.10 9.63 9.57
CA LYS A 133 31.73 11.05 9.66
C LYS A 133 30.42 11.41 8.94
N PHE A 134 30.01 10.67 7.91
CA PHE A 134 28.72 10.93 7.23
C PHE A 134 27.53 10.75 8.18
N LEU A 135 27.66 9.91 9.22
CA LEU A 135 26.61 9.69 10.23
C LEU A 135 26.35 10.94 11.07
N ASN A 136 27.26 11.92 11.06
CA ASN A 136 27.05 13.21 11.72
C ASN A 136 26.53 14.30 10.77
N ASP A 137 26.25 13.94 9.51
CA ASP A 137 25.76 14.90 8.53
C ASP A 137 24.26 15.19 8.72
N LYS A 138 23.93 16.47 8.83
CA LYS A 138 22.55 16.92 8.99
C LYS A 138 21.66 16.55 7.81
N LYS A 139 22.20 16.51 6.59
CA LYS A 139 21.44 16.14 5.38
C LYS A 139 21.00 14.69 5.45
N PHE A 140 21.89 13.80 5.90
CA PHE A 140 21.58 12.39 6.10
C PHE A 140 20.45 12.20 7.11
N TRP A 141 20.53 12.89 8.26
CA TRP A 141 19.49 12.84 9.27
C TRP A 141 18.18 13.48 8.82
N PHE A 142 18.23 14.57 8.04
CA PHE A 142 17.04 15.16 7.45
C PHE A 142 16.28 14.15 6.57
N PHE A 143 16.96 13.49 5.63
CA PHE A 143 16.33 12.49 4.77
C PHE A 143 15.82 11.28 5.55
N THR A 144 16.60 10.79 6.51
CA THR A 144 16.20 9.69 7.40
C THR A 144 14.94 10.04 8.19
N LEU A 145 14.91 11.21 8.85
CA LEU A 145 13.76 11.66 9.61
C LEU A 145 12.55 11.94 8.73
N TRP A 146 12.75 12.47 7.52
CA TRP A 146 11.67 12.65 6.56
C TRP A 146 10.98 11.31 6.26
N PHE A 147 11.73 10.25 5.98
CA PHE A 147 11.13 8.94 5.76
C PHE A 147 10.30 8.47 6.96
N PHE A 148 10.87 8.49 8.18
CA PHE A 148 10.17 8.04 9.38
C PHE A 148 8.93 8.88 9.72
N VAL A 149 9.02 10.21 9.61
CA VAL A 149 7.86 11.10 9.81
C VAL A 149 6.80 10.84 8.75
N GLY A 150 7.20 10.62 7.50
CA GLY A 150 6.30 10.31 6.39
C GLY A 150 5.49 9.03 6.59
N VAL A 151 6.07 7.99 7.21
CA VAL A 151 5.38 6.72 7.51
C VAL A 151 4.69 6.69 8.87
N THR A 152 4.96 7.66 9.75
CA THR A 152 4.40 7.71 11.12
C THR A 152 2.87 7.59 11.17
N PRO A 153 2.08 8.24 10.28
CA PRO A 153 0.61 8.15 10.34
C PRO A 153 0.05 6.72 10.23
N VAL A 154 0.80 5.82 9.59
CA VAL A 154 0.35 4.45 9.30
C VAL A 154 1.15 3.37 10.05
N VAL A 155 2.22 3.75 10.75
CA VAL A 155 3.07 2.78 11.47
C VAL A 155 2.33 2.10 12.62
N PHE A 156 1.32 2.77 13.16
CA PHE A 156 0.47 2.26 14.24
C PHE A 156 -0.73 1.47 13.71
N LEU A 157 -0.90 1.33 12.39
CA LEU A 157 -2.01 0.61 11.77
C LEU A 157 -1.48 -0.67 11.10
N PRO A 158 -1.16 -1.73 11.87
CA PRO A 158 -0.48 -2.91 11.34
C PRO A 158 -1.30 -3.70 10.32
N LEU A 159 -2.61 -3.49 10.27
CA LEU A 159 -3.52 -4.13 9.32
C LEU A 159 -3.83 -3.24 8.11
N HIS A 160 -3.43 -1.96 8.14
CA HIS A 160 -3.66 -1.01 7.06
C HIS A 160 -2.34 -0.63 6.39
N LYS A 161 -1.76 -1.57 5.63
CA LYS A 161 -0.45 -1.39 4.99
C LYS A 161 -0.53 -0.84 3.57
N SER A 162 -1.55 -0.05 3.28
CA SER A 162 -1.67 0.59 1.97
C SER A 162 -0.60 1.65 1.78
N THR A 163 0.06 1.62 0.63
CA THR A 163 1.22 2.47 0.35
C THR A 163 0.90 3.66 -0.55
N HIS A 164 -0.33 3.76 -1.06
CA HIS A 164 -0.77 4.80 -2.00
C HIS A 164 -0.43 6.23 -1.56
N TYR A 165 -0.54 6.51 -0.26
CA TYR A 165 -0.30 7.85 0.30
C TYR A 165 1.13 8.04 0.83
N LEU A 166 1.97 7.00 0.78
CA LEU A 166 3.34 6.99 1.32
C LEU A 166 4.40 7.37 0.28
N SER A 167 3.99 7.64 -0.97
CA SER A 167 4.89 8.12 -2.03
C SER A 167 5.69 9.36 -1.60
N LEU A 168 5.13 10.17 -0.69
CA LEU A 168 5.75 11.37 -0.14
C LEU A 168 6.87 11.08 0.88
N ALA A 169 6.99 9.86 1.38
CA ALA A 169 8.11 9.40 2.21
C ALA A 169 9.29 8.88 1.37
N LEU A 170 9.06 8.48 0.11
CA LEU A 170 10.08 7.90 -0.77
C LEU A 170 11.26 8.84 -1.06
N PRO A 171 11.08 10.16 -1.27
CA PRO A 171 12.21 11.07 -1.43
C PRO A 171 13.12 11.11 -0.20
N GLY A 172 12.54 11.00 1.01
CA GLY A 172 13.31 10.86 2.26
C GLY A 172 14.12 9.57 2.26
N PHE A 173 13.49 8.44 1.94
CA PHE A 173 14.15 7.14 1.88
C PHE A 173 15.30 7.11 0.87
N TRP A 174 15.01 7.42 -0.39
CA TRP A 174 15.99 7.39 -1.46
C TRP A 174 17.04 8.48 -1.33
N GLY A 175 16.69 9.65 -0.76
CA GLY A 175 17.65 10.68 -0.42
C GLY A 175 18.68 10.20 0.61
N ALA A 176 18.24 9.45 1.63
CA ALA A 176 19.15 8.85 2.61
C ALA A 176 20.06 7.80 1.97
N ILE A 177 19.50 6.87 1.19
CA ILE A 177 20.26 5.83 0.45
C ILE A 177 21.25 6.47 -0.54
N TRP A 178 20.84 7.52 -1.25
CA TRP A 178 21.71 8.22 -2.19
C TRP A 178 22.85 8.93 -1.47
N TYR A 179 22.56 9.67 -0.41
CA TYR A 179 23.58 10.35 0.40
C TYR A 179 24.61 9.34 0.91
N PHE A 180 24.11 8.20 1.35
CA PHE A 180 24.87 7.08 1.81
C PHE A 180 25.86 6.60 0.73
N ILE A 181 25.34 6.22 -0.44
CA ILE A 181 26.10 5.71 -1.58
C ILE A 181 27.12 6.78 -2.04
N PHE A 182 26.68 8.00 -2.32
CA PHE A 182 27.54 9.04 -2.90
C PHE A 182 28.62 9.57 -1.95
N SER A 183 28.48 9.39 -0.64
CA SER A 183 29.55 9.72 0.31
C SER A 183 30.85 8.94 0.07
N LEU A 184 30.78 7.82 -0.67
CA LEU A 184 31.94 7.02 -1.11
C LEU A 184 32.61 7.57 -2.37
N GLN A 185 31.88 8.29 -3.24
CA GLN A 185 32.37 8.66 -4.57
C GLN A 185 33.55 9.64 -4.49
N ASN A 186 33.58 10.50 -3.47
CA ASN A 186 34.62 11.53 -3.33
C ASN A 186 36.02 10.97 -3.03
N LYS A 187 36.18 9.67 -2.77
CA LYS A 187 37.48 9.08 -2.41
C LYS A 187 37.82 7.75 -3.11
N THR A 188 36.94 7.14 -3.91
CA THR A 188 37.17 5.75 -4.37
C THR A 188 36.69 5.47 -5.80
N ASN A 189 37.69 5.28 -6.67
CA ASN A 189 37.86 4.32 -7.78
C ASN A 189 36.73 4.00 -8.79
N ARG A 190 37.16 3.70 -10.03
CA ARG A 190 36.39 3.20 -11.19
C ARG A 190 35.34 2.11 -10.89
N ILE A 191 35.48 1.38 -9.77
CA ILE A 191 34.58 0.32 -9.29
C ILE A 191 33.22 0.87 -8.83
N PHE A 192 33.12 2.13 -8.43
CA PHE A 192 31.86 2.67 -7.90
C PHE A 192 30.78 2.87 -8.99
N LYS A 193 31.20 3.20 -10.21
CA LYS A 193 30.30 3.37 -11.37
C LYS A 193 29.52 2.11 -11.72
N PRO A 194 30.15 0.93 -11.92
CA PRO A 194 29.40 -0.29 -12.23
C PRO A 194 28.48 -0.71 -11.08
N VAL A 195 28.83 -0.45 -9.82
CA VAL A 195 27.95 -0.72 -8.66
C VAL A 195 26.67 0.10 -8.73
N ILE A 196 26.76 1.41 -9.02
CA ILE A 196 25.59 2.25 -9.22
C ILE A 196 24.76 1.76 -10.41
N VAL A 197 25.39 1.40 -11.52
CA VAL A 197 24.68 0.89 -12.70
C VAL A 197 23.91 -0.38 -12.36
N VAL A 198 24.54 -1.35 -11.68
CA VAL A 198 23.89 -2.59 -11.24
C VAL A 198 22.70 -2.27 -10.32
N LEU A 199 22.87 -1.35 -9.37
CA LEU A 199 21.78 -0.92 -8.49
C LEU A 199 20.62 -0.32 -9.29
N LEU A 200 20.88 0.63 -10.18
CA LEU A 200 19.85 1.31 -10.97
C LEU A 200 19.11 0.34 -11.91
N VAL A 201 19.84 -0.55 -12.58
CA VAL A 201 19.25 -1.58 -13.45
C VAL A 201 18.35 -2.50 -12.63
N SER A 202 18.84 -2.95 -11.48
CA SER A 202 18.11 -3.86 -10.60
C SER A 202 16.84 -3.20 -10.02
N LEU A 203 16.95 -1.97 -9.51
CA LEU A 203 15.79 -1.21 -9.02
C LEU A 203 14.77 -0.92 -10.12
N SER A 204 15.24 -0.60 -11.33
CA SER A 204 14.35 -0.36 -12.48
C SER A 204 13.63 -1.63 -12.89
N ALA A 205 14.34 -2.77 -13.01
CA ALA A 205 13.74 -4.05 -13.33
C ALA A 205 12.68 -4.46 -12.29
N MET A 206 12.99 -4.31 -11.00
CA MET A 206 12.04 -4.55 -9.92
C MET A 206 10.83 -3.61 -10.00
N SER A 207 11.05 -2.32 -10.21
CA SER A 207 9.98 -1.31 -10.25
C SER A 207 9.05 -1.52 -11.44
N ILE A 208 9.60 -1.82 -12.62
CA ILE A 208 8.82 -2.14 -13.83
C ILE A 208 8.01 -3.41 -13.61
N ALA A 209 8.64 -4.50 -13.14
CA ALA A 209 7.94 -5.76 -12.88
C ALA A 209 6.83 -5.58 -11.84
N SER A 210 7.10 -4.82 -10.77
CA SER A 210 6.12 -4.51 -9.71
C SER A 210 4.97 -3.65 -10.22
N ALA A 211 5.25 -2.67 -11.09
CA ALA A 211 4.23 -1.82 -11.69
C ALA A 211 3.32 -2.60 -12.66
N ILE A 212 3.89 -3.45 -13.50
CA ILE A 212 3.11 -4.31 -14.41
C ILE A 212 2.26 -5.30 -13.60
N LEU A 213 2.87 -5.94 -12.60
CA LEU A 213 2.16 -6.84 -11.68
C LEU A 213 1.01 -6.11 -10.97
N GLY A 214 1.27 -4.89 -10.48
CA GLY A 214 0.27 -4.03 -9.86
C GLY A 214 -0.87 -3.66 -10.81
N ASN A 215 -0.59 -3.27 -12.06
CA ASN A 215 -1.64 -2.95 -13.03
C ASN A 215 -2.57 -4.14 -13.31
N ASN A 216 -2.03 -5.36 -13.25
CA ASN A 216 -2.78 -6.58 -13.53
C ASN A 216 -3.56 -7.07 -12.32
N LEU A 217 -2.96 -7.05 -11.12
CA LEU A 217 -3.50 -7.72 -9.93
C LEU A 217 -3.96 -6.77 -8.83
N TYR A 218 -3.54 -5.51 -8.83
CA TYR A 218 -3.91 -4.58 -7.77
C TYR A 218 -5.42 -4.37 -7.76
N TRP A 219 -6.02 -4.48 -6.58
CA TRP A 219 -7.47 -4.50 -6.41
C TRP A 219 -8.15 -3.30 -7.09
N ALA A 220 -7.58 -2.10 -7.01
CA ALA A 220 -8.19 -0.91 -7.61
C ALA A 220 -8.23 -0.99 -9.15
N ALA A 221 -7.19 -1.53 -9.78
CA ALA A 221 -7.13 -1.70 -11.24
C ALA A 221 -7.96 -2.90 -11.72
N ALA A 222 -7.94 -4.00 -10.98
CA ALA A 222 -8.66 -5.23 -11.32
C ALA A 222 -10.18 -5.09 -11.13
N ARG A 223 -10.65 -4.35 -10.12
CA ARG A 223 -12.08 -4.20 -9.81
C ARG A 223 -12.90 -3.67 -10.97
N GLY A 224 -12.41 -2.70 -11.74
CA GLY A 224 -13.14 -2.16 -12.88
C GLY A 224 -13.41 -3.23 -13.95
N ARG A 225 -12.38 -3.98 -14.34
CA ARG A 225 -12.50 -5.08 -15.34
C ARG A 225 -13.39 -6.22 -14.83
N LEU A 226 -13.27 -6.55 -13.55
CA LEU A 226 -14.10 -7.58 -12.93
C LEU A 226 -15.57 -7.13 -12.79
N ALA A 227 -15.82 -5.85 -12.54
CA ALA A 227 -17.17 -5.29 -12.50
C ALA A 227 -17.83 -5.41 -13.87
N GLU A 228 -17.12 -4.99 -14.94
CA GLU A 228 -17.59 -5.15 -16.31
C GLU A 228 -17.91 -6.61 -16.64
N LYS A 229 -17.04 -7.54 -16.28
CA LYS A 229 -17.27 -8.98 -16.47
C LYS A 229 -18.52 -9.47 -15.72
N LEU A 230 -18.66 -9.15 -14.43
CA LEU A 230 -19.80 -9.59 -13.62
C LEU A 230 -21.12 -8.99 -14.12
N ILE A 231 -21.11 -7.72 -14.53
CA ILE A 231 -22.28 -7.06 -15.15
C ILE A 231 -22.64 -7.76 -16.46
N ASN A 232 -21.65 -8.07 -17.31
CA ASN A 232 -21.87 -8.81 -18.55
C ASN A 232 -22.39 -10.22 -18.29
N ASP A 233 -21.89 -10.93 -17.28
CA ASP A 233 -22.38 -12.26 -16.90
C ASP A 233 -23.88 -12.19 -16.50
N VAL A 234 -24.29 -11.14 -15.78
CA VAL A 234 -25.72 -10.88 -15.47
C VAL A 234 -26.49 -10.57 -16.75
N ALA A 235 -26.03 -9.63 -17.56
CA ALA A 235 -26.74 -9.13 -18.74
C ALA A 235 -26.92 -10.21 -19.83
N VAL A 236 -25.93 -11.09 -20.00
CA VAL A 236 -26.03 -12.22 -20.93
C VAL A 236 -27.00 -13.27 -20.42
N LYS A 237 -26.99 -13.56 -19.11
CA LYS A 237 -27.87 -14.58 -18.52
C LYS A 237 -29.31 -14.08 -18.39
N TYR A 238 -29.49 -12.79 -18.11
CA TYR A 238 -30.76 -12.13 -17.86
C TYR A 238 -30.84 -10.82 -18.68
N PRO A 239 -31.04 -10.91 -20.01
CA PRO A 239 -31.03 -9.73 -20.88
C PRO A 239 -32.20 -8.78 -20.64
N ASN A 240 -33.32 -9.31 -20.15
CA ASN A 240 -34.51 -8.54 -19.78
C ASN A 240 -34.85 -8.82 -18.32
N LEU A 241 -34.47 -7.91 -17.43
CA LEU A 241 -34.81 -7.97 -16.01
C LEU A 241 -36.10 -7.19 -15.75
N PRO A 242 -37.16 -7.83 -15.21
CA PRO A 242 -38.30 -7.09 -14.68
C PRO A 242 -37.88 -6.08 -13.61
N PRO A 243 -38.51 -4.90 -13.53
CA PRO A 243 -38.24 -3.94 -12.45
C PRO A 243 -38.40 -4.59 -11.08
N GLY A 244 -37.44 -4.35 -10.18
CA GLY A 244 -37.46 -4.89 -8.81
C GLY A 244 -36.96 -6.33 -8.71
N SER A 245 -36.33 -6.86 -9.77
CA SER A 245 -35.73 -8.19 -9.75
C SER A 245 -34.70 -8.35 -8.63
N VAL A 246 -34.63 -9.56 -8.09
CA VAL A 246 -33.67 -9.93 -7.04
C VAL A 246 -32.57 -10.79 -7.64
N ILE A 247 -31.35 -10.27 -7.67
CA ILE A 247 -30.17 -11.02 -8.12
C ILE A 247 -29.44 -11.60 -6.91
N TYR A 248 -29.06 -12.87 -7.01
CA TYR A 248 -28.35 -13.55 -5.93
C TYR A 248 -27.01 -14.12 -6.42
N PHE A 249 -25.90 -13.55 -5.92
CA PHE A 249 -24.56 -14.04 -6.22
C PHE A 249 -24.16 -15.19 -5.29
N THR A 250 -23.90 -16.36 -5.89
CA THR A 250 -23.38 -17.55 -5.21
C THR A 250 -21.87 -17.67 -5.39
N ASN A 251 -21.23 -18.37 -4.47
CA ASN A 251 -19.80 -18.63 -4.51
C ASN A 251 -19.42 -19.54 -5.67
N ASP A 252 -18.35 -19.17 -6.38
CA ASP A 252 -17.59 -20.05 -7.26
C ASP A 252 -16.76 -21.03 -6.42
N SER A 253 -17.04 -22.33 -6.55
CA SER A 253 -16.35 -23.40 -5.83
C SER A 253 -14.87 -23.55 -6.22
N SER A 254 -14.46 -22.99 -7.36
CA SER A 254 -13.08 -22.97 -7.81
C SER A 254 -12.26 -21.78 -7.27
N TYR A 255 -12.91 -20.84 -6.58
CA TYR A 255 -12.24 -19.66 -6.04
C TYR A 255 -11.27 -20.06 -4.91
N PRO A 256 -9.97 -19.68 -5.02
CA PRO A 256 -8.98 -20.06 -4.02
C PRO A 256 -9.20 -19.33 -2.70
N PHE A 257 -9.13 -20.07 -1.59
CA PHE A 257 -9.09 -19.46 -0.27
C PHE A 257 -7.79 -18.67 -0.05
N ILE A 258 -7.92 -17.37 0.21
CA ILE A 258 -6.78 -16.47 0.50
C ILE A 258 -6.67 -16.24 2.02
N ALA A 259 -7.72 -15.68 2.63
CA ALA A 259 -7.82 -15.41 4.06
C ALA A 259 -9.29 -15.26 4.50
N ASN A 260 -9.58 -15.39 5.79
CA ASN A 260 -10.94 -15.27 6.32
C ASN A 260 -11.55 -13.87 6.10
N GLU A 261 -10.73 -12.83 6.25
CA GLU A 261 -11.15 -11.43 6.06
C GLU A 261 -11.50 -11.16 4.59
N TRP A 262 -10.80 -11.82 3.68
CA TRP A 262 -11.03 -11.74 2.23
C TRP A 262 -12.38 -12.35 1.81
N GLY A 263 -12.84 -13.37 2.51
CA GLY A 263 -14.05 -14.14 2.15
C GLY A 263 -13.89 -14.90 0.84
N SER A 264 -15.02 -15.34 0.28
CA SER A 264 -15.07 -16.06 -0.99
C SER A 264 -15.44 -15.11 -2.14
N SER A 265 -15.70 -15.68 -3.31
CA SER A 265 -15.98 -14.93 -4.53
C SER A 265 -17.26 -14.09 -4.45
N SER A 266 -18.31 -14.51 -3.75
CA SER A 266 -19.53 -13.69 -3.61
C SER A 266 -19.27 -12.42 -2.79
N LYS A 267 -18.49 -12.49 -1.71
CA LYS A 267 -18.07 -11.29 -0.95
C LYS A 267 -17.25 -10.33 -1.81
N GLN A 268 -16.34 -10.87 -2.62
CA GLN A 268 -15.55 -10.06 -3.54
C GLN A 268 -16.42 -9.41 -4.61
N ALA A 269 -17.44 -10.10 -5.13
CA ALA A 269 -18.40 -9.53 -6.08
C ALA A 269 -19.15 -8.34 -5.46
N ALA A 270 -19.52 -8.42 -4.17
CA ALA A 270 -20.13 -7.30 -3.46
C ALA A 270 -19.21 -6.07 -3.42
N PHE A 271 -17.92 -6.26 -3.14
CA PHE A 271 -16.96 -5.15 -3.16
C PHE A 271 -16.68 -4.61 -4.56
N ILE A 272 -16.71 -5.46 -5.58
CA ILE A 272 -16.47 -5.08 -6.98
C ILE A 272 -17.64 -4.27 -7.53
N LEU A 273 -18.87 -4.70 -7.25
CA LEU A 273 -20.11 -4.08 -7.75
C LEU A 273 -20.63 -2.95 -6.85
N ASN A 274 -19.98 -2.69 -5.72
CA ASN A 274 -20.46 -1.81 -4.65
C ASN A 274 -21.88 -2.20 -4.20
N ASN A 275 -22.06 -3.47 -3.85
CA ASN A 275 -23.36 -4.10 -3.63
C ASN A 275 -24.26 -3.99 -4.88
N GLU A 276 -25.44 -3.40 -4.74
CA GLU A 276 -26.43 -3.31 -5.81
C GLU A 276 -26.17 -2.17 -6.81
N ASP A 277 -25.39 -1.15 -6.43
CA ASP A 277 -25.23 0.10 -7.17
C ASP A 277 -24.81 -0.08 -8.64
N ALA A 278 -23.81 -0.93 -8.91
CA ALA A 278 -23.32 -1.11 -10.27
C ALA A 278 -24.37 -1.71 -11.21
N LEU A 279 -25.18 -2.65 -10.71
CA LEU A 279 -26.24 -3.28 -11.49
C LEU A 279 -27.46 -2.36 -11.62
N GLN A 280 -27.82 -1.64 -10.56
CA GLN A 280 -28.87 -0.61 -10.62
C GLN A 280 -28.54 0.46 -11.66
N LEU A 281 -27.27 0.90 -11.72
CA LEU A 281 -26.81 1.87 -12.69
C LEU A 281 -26.86 1.31 -14.12
N TYR A 282 -26.37 0.09 -14.32
CA TYR A 282 -26.33 -0.54 -15.65
C TYR A 282 -27.72 -0.82 -16.22
N PHE A 283 -28.61 -1.43 -15.43
CA PHE A 283 -29.98 -1.75 -15.83
C PHE A 283 -30.95 -0.56 -15.71
N LYS A 284 -30.49 0.57 -15.15
CA LYS A 284 -31.29 1.78 -14.89
C LYS A 284 -32.54 1.50 -14.04
N ASP A 285 -32.38 0.63 -13.04
CA ASP A 285 -33.44 0.24 -12.12
C ASP A 285 -32.97 0.35 -10.67
N LEU A 286 -33.42 1.38 -9.96
CA LEU A 286 -33.10 1.60 -8.54
C LEU A 286 -33.83 0.63 -7.59
N THR A 287 -34.80 -0.12 -8.10
CA THR A 287 -35.55 -1.10 -7.30
C THR A 287 -34.91 -2.48 -7.32
N LEU A 288 -33.94 -2.71 -8.21
CA LEU A 288 -33.17 -3.94 -8.31
C LEU A 288 -32.41 -4.19 -7.01
N ARG A 289 -32.53 -5.40 -6.47
CA ARG A 289 -31.88 -5.80 -5.22
C ARG A 289 -30.84 -6.88 -5.48
N VAL A 290 -29.68 -6.77 -4.83
CA VAL A 290 -28.59 -7.73 -4.97
C VAL A 290 -28.19 -8.30 -3.63
N PHE A 291 -28.12 -9.63 -3.55
CA PHE A 291 -27.67 -10.35 -2.36
C PHE A 291 -26.48 -11.25 -2.69
N TYR A 292 -25.69 -11.55 -1.66
CA TYR A 292 -24.46 -12.33 -1.77
C TYR A 292 -24.44 -13.42 -0.71
N GLU A 293 -24.03 -14.63 -1.11
CA GLU A 293 -23.98 -15.80 -0.24
C GLU A 293 -23.18 -15.54 1.06
N ASP A 294 -22.01 -14.92 0.94
CA ASP A 294 -21.14 -14.62 2.09
C ASP A 294 -21.65 -13.48 2.99
N LEU A 295 -22.65 -12.73 2.56
CA LEU A 295 -23.17 -11.55 3.27
C LEU A 295 -24.58 -11.76 3.84
N GLY A 296 -24.90 -13.00 4.21
CA GLY A 296 -26.18 -13.37 4.81
C GLY A 296 -27.24 -13.86 3.82
N GLY A 297 -26.91 -13.90 2.52
CA GLY A 297 -27.77 -14.47 1.49
C GLY A 297 -29.07 -13.71 1.25
N VAL A 298 -30.03 -14.38 0.61
CA VAL A 298 -31.38 -13.83 0.36
C VAL A 298 -32.23 -13.95 1.62
N PRO A 299 -32.83 -12.86 2.13
CA PRO A 299 -33.73 -12.89 3.28
C PRO A 299 -34.88 -13.91 3.10
N ASN A 300 -35.23 -14.63 4.16
CA ASN A 300 -36.29 -15.64 4.13
C ASN A 300 -37.65 -15.11 3.61
N SER A 301 -37.92 -13.81 3.77
CA SER A 301 -39.13 -13.15 3.26
C SER A 301 -39.20 -13.04 1.73
N LEU A 302 -38.08 -13.20 1.03
CA LEU A 302 -37.96 -13.06 -0.43
C LEU A 302 -37.71 -14.40 -1.15
N GLN A 303 -37.61 -15.52 -0.42
CA GLN A 303 -37.10 -16.79 -0.94
C GLN A 303 -38.03 -17.57 -1.89
N ARG A 304 -39.25 -17.10 -2.20
CA ARG A 304 -40.25 -17.98 -2.82
C ARG A 304 -40.53 -17.77 -4.32
N GLU A 305 -40.38 -16.57 -4.88
CA GLU A 305 -40.56 -16.34 -6.33
C GLU A 305 -39.68 -15.18 -6.81
N GLY A 306 -38.97 -15.34 -7.95
CA GLY A 306 -38.27 -14.24 -8.63
C GLY A 306 -36.79 -14.01 -8.28
N VAL A 307 -36.13 -14.91 -7.53
CA VAL A 307 -34.68 -14.82 -7.27
C VAL A 307 -33.90 -15.37 -8.46
N LEU A 308 -32.96 -14.57 -8.98
CA LEU A 308 -32.14 -14.89 -10.15
C LEU A 308 -30.70 -15.20 -9.72
N PRO A 309 -30.31 -16.48 -9.63
CA PRO A 309 -28.98 -16.86 -9.14
C PRO A 309 -27.89 -16.66 -10.20
N ILE A 310 -26.72 -16.19 -9.78
CA ILE A 310 -25.54 -16.06 -10.64
C ILE A 310 -24.28 -16.45 -9.86
N VAL A 311 -23.37 -17.19 -10.51
CA VAL A 311 -22.11 -17.59 -9.87
C VAL A 311 -21.11 -16.44 -9.99
N ALA A 312 -20.51 -16.01 -8.89
CA ALA A 312 -19.50 -14.96 -8.84
C ALA A 312 -18.14 -15.44 -9.39
N ARG A 313 -17.97 -15.45 -10.73
CA ARG A 313 -16.74 -15.93 -11.37
C ARG A 313 -15.63 -14.88 -11.39
N ILE A 314 -14.95 -14.74 -10.26
CA ILE A 314 -13.83 -13.82 -10.07
C ILE A 314 -12.52 -14.58 -10.28
N THR A 315 -12.15 -14.74 -11.55
CA THR A 315 -10.81 -15.16 -11.94
C THR A 315 -9.98 -13.93 -12.27
N PRO A 316 -8.78 -13.77 -11.65
CA PRO A 316 -7.83 -12.71 -12.02
C PRO A 316 -7.40 -12.77 -13.48
#